data_AF-A0A3D4UR79-F1
#
_entry.id   AF-A0A3D4UR79-F1
#
_cell.length_a   1.000
_cell.length_b   1.000
_cell.length_c   1.000
_cell.angle_alpha   90.00
_cell.angle_beta   90.00
_cell.angle_gamma   90.00
#
_symmetry.space_group_name_H-M   'P 1'
#
loop_
_entity.id
_entity.type
_entity.pdbx_description
1 polymer ?
#
loop_
_entity_poly.entity_id
_entity_poly.type
_entity_poly.pdbx_seq_one_letter_code
_entity_poly.pdbx_strand_id
1 'polypeptide(L)'
;MPVSDKDFKKVLETLEEMKKKLPNGELKIIQEKIERINDHQKEMRDDIASMRKKLFSPEDGVIVKLNRNIEIVENHEADRRAFVPRINDIKNDVDDLNDWKRNVTKAIWVVYSSIIALVAKMLFFDE
;
A
#
# COMPACT_ATOMS: atom_id res chain seq x y z
N MET A 1 22.03 -15.51 -86.66
CA MET A 1 20.84 -16.37 -86.47
C MET A 1 19.74 -15.50 -85.89
N PRO A 2 18.59 -15.32 -86.56
CA PRO A 2 17.46 -14.64 -85.94
C PRO A 2 16.94 -15.54 -84.83
N VAL A 3 16.83 -15.00 -83.61
CA VAL A 3 16.16 -15.68 -82.51
C VAL A 3 14.72 -15.93 -82.97
N SER A 4 14.31 -17.20 -83.01
CA SER A 4 12.96 -17.57 -83.43
C SER A 4 11.96 -16.87 -82.50
N ASP A 5 10.93 -16.24 -83.06
CA ASP A 5 9.85 -15.58 -82.32
C ASP A 5 9.22 -16.51 -81.26
N LYS A 6 9.31 -17.82 -81.53
CA LYS A 6 8.87 -18.90 -80.66
C LYS A 6 9.73 -19.04 -79.40
N ASP A 7 11.05 -18.83 -79.51
CA ASP A 7 11.98 -18.89 -78.39
C ASP A 7 11.83 -17.65 -77.51
N PHE A 8 11.59 -16.48 -78.10
CA PHE A 8 11.31 -15.25 -77.36
C PHE A 8 10.00 -15.34 -76.56
N LYS A 9 8.94 -15.89 -77.16
CA LYS A 9 7.69 -16.20 -76.46
C LYS A 9 7.89 -17.14 -75.29
N LYS A 10 8.70 -18.19 -75.48
CA LYS A 10 8.97 -19.19 -74.44
C LYS A 10 9.74 -18.59 -73.26
N VAL A 11 10.69 -17.69 -73.53
CA VAL A 11 11.39 -16.91 -72.50
C VAL A 11 10.44 -15.98 -71.75
N LEU A 12 9.53 -15.29 -72.44
CA LEU A 12 8.53 -14.43 -71.81
C LEU A 12 7.55 -15.23 -70.93
N GLU A 13 7.05 -16.37 -71.39
CA GLU A 13 6.21 -17.27 -70.58
C GLU A 13 6.95 -17.74 -69.32
N THR A 14 8.23 -18.10 -69.46
CA THR A 14 9.05 -18.55 -68.33
C THR A 14 9.28 -17.42 -67.33
N LEU A 15 9.50 -16.18 -67.79
CA LEU A 15 9.64 -15.01 -66.94
C LEU A 15 8.33 -14.65 -66.22
N GLU A 16 7.17 -14.81 -66.87
CA GLU A 16 5.86 -14.65 -66.23
C GLU A 16 5.61 -15.71 -65.15
N GLU A 17 5.98 -16.96 -65.40
CA GLU A 17 5.90 -18.03 -64.41
C GLU A 17 6.83 -17.79 -63.22
N MET A 18 8.07 -17.33 -63.46
CA MET A 18 9.01 -16.95 -62.41
C MET A 18 8.45 -15.78 -61.58
N LYS A 19 7.87 -14.77 -62.21
CA LYS A 19 7.22 -13.63 -61.54
C LYS A 19 6.05 -14.06 -60.64
N LYS A 20 5.29 -15.08 -61.06
CA LYS A 20 4.22 -15.69 -60.25
C LYS A 20 4.74 -16.53 -59.08
N LYS A 21 5.91 -17.15 -59.22
CA LYS A 21 6.57 -17.97 -58.17
C LYS A 21 7.42 -17.15 -57.19
N LEU A 22 7.68 -15.87 -57.48
CA LEU A 22 8.38 -15.01 -56.53
C LEU A 22 7.52 -14.79 -55.27
N PRO A 23 8.07 -14.96 -54.06
CA PRO A 23 7.34 -14.91 -52.78
C PRO A 23 6.96 -13.48 -52.35
N ASN A 24 6.54 -12.63 -53.29
CA ASN A 24 6.20 -11.22 -53.06
C ASN A 24 5.08 -11.05 -52.02
N GLY A 25 4.16 -12.02 -51.92
CA GLY A 25 3.12 -12.03 -50.90
C GLY A 25 3.66 -12.33 -49.50
N GLU A 26 4.54 -13.33 -49.37
CA GLU A 26 5.15 -13.71 -48.09
C GLU A 26 6.09 -12.63 -47.56
N LEU A 27 6.87 -12.00 -48.45
CA LEU A 27 7.72 -10.85 -48.12
C LEU A 27 6.88 -9.66 -47.62
N LYS A 28 5.74 -9.38 -48.25
CA LYS A 28 4.81 -8.34 -47.80
C LYS A 28 4.23 -8.66 -46.43
N ILE A 29 3.83 -9.92 -46.19
CA ILE A 29 3.34 -10.38 -44.88
C ILE A 29 4.43 -10.26 -43.81
N ILE A 30 5.68 -10.58 -44.14
CA ILE A 30 6.82 -10.43 -43.22
C ILE A 30 7.07 -8.96 -42.90
N GLN A 31 7.02 -8.07 -43.90
CA GLN A 31 7.14 -6.62 -43.68
C GLN A 31 6.04 -6.09 -42.75
N GLU A 32 4.78 -6.46 -42.99
CA GLU A 32 3.65 -6.07 -42.13
C GLU A 32 3.81 -6.61 -40.70
N LYS A 33 4.35 -7.81 -40.52
CA LYS A 33 4.63 -8.37 -39.19
C LYS A 33 5.77 -7.64 -38.49
N ILE A 34 6.85 -7.30 -39.19
CA ILE A 34 7.98 -6.56 -38.63
C ILE A 34 7.53 -5.15 -38.22
N GLU A 35 6.73 -4.48 -39.03
CA GLU A 35 6.16 -3.17 -38.71
C GLU A 35 5.31 -3.23 -37.45
N ARG A 36 4.40 -4.21 -37.35
CA ARG A 36 3.64 -4.45 -36.12
C ARG A 36 4.55 -4.74 -34.92
N ILE A 37 5.61 -5.53 -35.06
CA ILE A 37 6.53 -5.83 -33.95
C ILE A 37 7.22 -4.55 -33.49
N ASN A 38 7.65 -3.69 -34.41
CA ASN A 38 8.27 -2.42 -34.09
C ASN A 38 7.30 -1.49 -33.34
N ASP A 39 6.04 -1.45 -33.75
CA ASP A 39 5.00 -0.68 -33.07
C ASP A 39 4.76 -1.18 -31.65
N HIS A 40 4.57 -2.49 -31.46
CA HIS A 40 4.42 -3.08 -30.12
C HIS A 40 5.67 -2.87 -29.26
N GLN A 41 6.87 -2.93 -29.83
CA GLN A 41 8.10 -2.64 -29.08
C GLN A 41 8.17 -1.19 -28.61
N LYS A 42 7.69 -0.25 -29.43
CA LYS A 42 7.60 1.15 -29.04
C LYS A 42 6.61 1.34 -27.90
N GLU A 43 5.42 0.75 -27.99
CA GLU A 43 4.41 0.78 -26.92
C GLU A 43 4.95 0.19 -25.62
N MET A 44 5.58 -0.99 -25.66
CA MET A 44 6.19 -1.61 -24.47
C MET A 44 7.26 -0.72 -23.84
N ARG A 45 8.08 -0.03 -24.65
CA ARG A 45 9.09 0.87 -24.14
C ARG A 45 8.46 2.07 -23.41
N ASP A 46 7.38 2.61 -23.97
CA ASP A 46 6.64 3.72 -23.37
C ASP A 46 5.93 3.27 -22.08
N ASP A 47 5.37 2.06 -22.05
CA ASP A 47 4.78 1.46 -20.85
C ASP A 47 5.82 1.25 -19.75
N ILE A 48 6.99 0.70 -20.08
CA ILE A 48 8.11 0.53 -19.14
C ILE A 48 8.59 1.88 -18.60
N ALA A 49 8.70 2.90 -19.46
CA ALA A 49 9.07 4.24 -19.03
C ALA A 49 8.02 4.83 -18.06
N SER A 50 6.73 4.60 -18.35
CA SER A 50 5.63 5.04 -17.50
C SER A 50 5.62 4.32 -16.14
N MET A 51 5.87 3.01 -16.11
CA MET A 51 5.97 2.21 -14.89
C MET A 51 7.16 2.67 -14.05
N ARG A 52 8.33 2.86 -14.67
CA ARG A 52 9.51 3.39 -13.98
C ARG A 52 9.20 4.73 -13.33
N LYS A 53 8.52 5.63 -14.05
CA LYS A 53 8.08 6.92 -13.49
C LYS A 53 7.11 6.70 -12.31
N LYS A 54 6.08 5.88 -12.45
CA LYS A 54 5.10 5.64 -11.36
C LYS A 54 5.71 4.99 -10.12
N LEU A 55 6.70 4.13 -10.29
CA LEU A 55 7.32 3.41 -9.16
C LEU A 55 8.40 4.25 -8.47
N PHE A 56 9.26 4.91 -9.26
CA PHE A 56 10.50 5.53 -8.78
C PHE A 56 10.52 7.06 -8.86
N SER A 57 9.38 7.72 -9.11
CA SER A 57 9.34 9.17 -8.99
C SER A 57 9.66 9.58 -7.55
N PRO A 58 10.58 10.54 -7.33
CA PRO A 58 11.03 10.91 -5.99
C PRO A 58 9.92 11.57 -5.15
N GLU A 59 9.00 12.30 -5.80
CA GLU A 59 7.91 13.01 -5.14
C GLU A 59 6.72 12.08 -4.84
N ASP A 60 6.30 11.32 -5.86
CA ASP A 60 4.99 10.65 -5.90
C ASP A 60 5.05 9.16 -6.21
N GLY A 61 6.25 8.59 -6.31
CA GLY A 61 6.46 7.19 -6.60
C GLY A 61 5.83 6.30 -5.54
N VAL A 62 5.23 5.19 -5.99
CA VAL A 62 4.57 4.23 -5.08
C VAL A 62 5.52 3.76 -3.98
N ILE A 63 6.80 3.56 -4.30
CA ILE A 63 7.81 3.11 -3.33
C ILE A 63 8.05 4.17 -2.25
N VAL A 64 8.14 5.45 -2.62
CA VAL A 64 8.34 6.55 -1.66
C VAL A 64 7.14 6.66 -0.72
N LYS A 65 5.92 6.55 -1.26
CA LYS A 65 4.68 6.58 -0.48
C LYS A 65 4.59 5.41 0.51
N LEU A 66 4.96 4.21 0.07
CA LEU A 66 4.99 3.03 0.93
C LEU A 66 6.03 3.17 2.04
N ASN A 67 7.25 3.62 1.72
CA ASN A 67 8.29 3.84 2.73
C ASN A 67 7.86 4.88 3.76
N ARG A 68 7.29 6.02 3.32
CA ARG A 68 6.76 7.05 4.22
C ARG A 68 5.63 6.51 5.11
N ASN A 69 4.76 5.66 4.58
CA ASN A 69 3.71 5.03 5.37
C ASN A 69 4.28 4.06 6.42
N ILE A 70 5.29 3.26 6.06
CA ILE A 70 5.97 2.38 7.01
C ILE A 70 6.62 3.20 8.12
N GLU A 71 7.32 4.28 7.79
CA GLU A 71 7.93 5.20 8.76
C GLU A 71 6.89 5.82 9.71
N ILE A 72 5.75 6.27 9.17
CA ILE A 72 4.63 6.77 9.98
C ILE A 72 4.14 5.68 10.94
N VAL A 73 3.88 4.47 10.45
CA VAL A 73 3.41 3.36 11.28
C VAL A 73 4.44 3.03 12.37
N GLU A 74 5.72 2.93 12.02
CA GLU A 74 6.79 2.64 12.97
C GLU A 74 6.93 3.71 14.06
N ASN A 75 6.87 4.99 13.67
CA ASN A 75 6.88 6.11 14.62
C ASN A 75 5.65 6.09 15.53
N HIS A 76 4.46 5.86 14.97
CA HIS A 76 3.23 5.72 15.76
C HIS A 76 3.28 4.52 16.72
N GLU A 77 3.89 3.41 16.32
CA GLU A 77 4.09 2.25 17.18
C GLU A 77 5.13 2.50 18.27
N ALA A 78 6.21 3.23 17.96
CA ALA A 78 7.20 3.66 18.95
C ALA A 78 6.56 4.58 19.99
N ASP A 79 5.82 5.60 19.56
CA ASP A 79 5.08 6.50 20.44
C ASP A 79 4.07 5.75 21.30
N ARG A 80 3.32 4.83 20.69
CA ARG A 80 2.35 3.99 21.41
C ARG A 80 3.04 3.13 22.47
N ARG A 81 4.18 2.50 22.13
CA ARG A 81 4.96 1.69 23.09
C ARG A 81 5.47 2.51 24.26
N ALA A 82 5.84 3.77 24.05
CA ALA A 82 6.26 4.66 25.13
C ALA A 82 5.09 5.20 25.96
N PHE A 83 3.97 5.53 25.32
CA PHE A 83 2.87 6.27 25.95
C PHE A 83 1.84 5.37 26.66
N VAL A 84 1.54 4.19 26.11
CA VAL A 84 0.54 3.28 26.67
C VAL A 84 0.87 2.81 28.10
N PRO A 85 2.12 2.39 28.41
CA PRO A 85 2.48 2.02 29.78
C PRO A 85 2.25 3.17 30.75
N ARG A 86 2.64 4.39 30.38
CA ARG A 86 2.46 5.58 31.21
C ARG A 86 0.99 5.90 31.50
N ILE A 87 0.10 5.70 30.52
CA ILE A 87 -1.34 5.84 30.76
C ILE A 87 -1.85 4.76 31.72
N ASN A 88 -1.39 3.52 31.57
CA ASN A 88 -1.81 2.44 32.46
C ASN A 88 -1.33 2.69 33.90
N ASP A 89 -0.09 3.17 34.08
CA ASP A 89 0.45 3.52 35.39
C ASP A 89 -0.38 4.62 36.05
N ILE A 90 -0.67 5.71 35.32
CA ILE A 90 -1.53 6.80 35.82
C ILE A 90 -2.92 6.29 36.20
N LYS A 91 -3.48 5.38 35.40
CA LYS A 91 -4.79 4.80 35.70
C LYS A 91 -4.75 3.99 37.00
N ASN A 92 -3.72 3.17 37.20
CA ASN A 92 -3.54 2.40 38.42
C ASN A 92 -3.38 3.34 39.64
N ASP A 93 -2.58 4.40 39.53
CA ASP A 93 -2.42 5.39 40.60
C ASP A 93 -3.76 6.06 40.98
N VAL A 94 -4.58 6.38 39.98
CA VAL A 94 -5.91 6.97 40.21
C VAL A 94 -6.85 5.98 40.91
N ASP A 95 -6.83 4.71 40.50
CA ASP A 95 -7.64 3.66 41.12
C ASP A 95 -7.22 3.43 42.59
N ASP A 96 -5.91 3.38 42.86
CA ASP A 96 -5.35 3.26 44.21
C ASP A 96 -5.73 4.45 45.11
N LEU A 97 -5.65 5.67 44.59
CA LEU A 97 -6.07 6.88 45.32
C LEU A 97 -7.57 6.88 45.63
N ASN A 98 -8.39 6.39 44.70
CA ASN A 98 -9.83 6.31 44.90
C ASN A 98 -10.18 5.27 45.99
N ASP A 99 -9.48 4.15 45.99
CA ASP A 99 -9.61 3.10 47.00
C ASP A 99 -9.16 3.59 48.38
N TRP A 100 -8.03 4.29 48.46
CA TRP A 100 -7.57 4.92 49.69
C TRP A 100 -8.60 5.93 50.22
N LYS A 101 -9.09 6.83 49.36
CA LYS A 101 -10.12 7.81 49.71
C LYS A 101 -11.37 7.14 50.27
N ARG A 102 -11.82 6.05 49.65
CA ARG A 102 -12.98 5.27 50.13
C ARG A 102 -12.73 4.69 51.52
N ASN A 103 -11.55 4.13 51.77
CA ASN A 103 -11.20 3.55 53.06
C ASN A 103 -11.11 4.62 54.16
N VAL A 104 -10.46 5.75 53.88
CA VAL A 104 -10.41 6.89 54.80
C VAL A 104 -11.80 7.43 55.11
N THR A 105 -12.64 7.58 54.09
CA THR A 105 -14.03 8.06 54.28
C THR A 105 -14.82 7.13 55.19
N LYS A 106 -14.68 5.80 55.03
CA LYS A 106 -15.29 4.82 55.93
C LYS A 106 -14.78 4.94 57.36
N ALA A 107 -13.47 5.09 57.56
CA ALA A 107 -12.89 5.26 58.88
C ALA A 107 -13.40 6.54 59.57
N ILE A 108 -13.50 7.65 58.83
CA ILE A 108 -14.08 8.91 59.33
C ILE A 108 -15.52 8.70 59.80
N TRP A 109 -16.34 7.97 59.03
CA TRP A 109 -17.71 7.66 59.44
C TRP A 109 -17.81 6.88 60.75
N VAL A 110 -16.88 5.96 61.00
CA VAL A 110 -16.82 5.20 62.26
C VAL A 110 -16.44 6.10 63.43
N VAL A 111 -15.47 7.00 63.25
CA VAL A 111 -15.09 7.96 64.30
C VAL A 111 -16.23 8.93 64.58
N TYR A 112 -16.85 9.46 63.53
CA TYR A 112 -17.99 10.39 63.64
C TYR A 112 -19.18 9.76 64.36
N SER A 113 -19.57 8.54 64.00
CA SER A 113 -20.68 7.84 64.66
C SER A 113 -20.37 7.50 66.12
N SER A 114 -19.10 7.20 66.44
CA SER A 114 -18.65 6.94 67.80
C SER A 114 -18.76 8.19 68.68
N ILE A 115 -18.38 9.36 68.16
CA ILE A 115 -18.55 10.65 68.87
C ILE A 115 -20.04 10.93 69.10
N ILE A 116 -20.89 10.75 68.09
CA ILE A 116 -22.34 10.94 68.24
C ILE A 116 -22.91 10.01 69.31
N ALA A 117 -22.50 8.74 69.33
CA ALA A 117 -22.95 7.77 70.32
C ALA A 117 -22.56 8.18 71.75
N LEU A 118 -21.35 8.71 71.96
CA LEU A 118 -20.91 9.23 73.25
C LEU A 118 -21.74 10.44 73.69
N VAL A 119 -21.99 11.39 72.78
CA VAL A 119 -22.82 12.56 73.07
C VAL A 119 -24.26 12.16 73.40
N ALA A 120 -24.84 11.25 72.61
CA ALA A 120 -26.18 10.73 72.87
C ALA A 120 -26.26 10.00 74.23
N LYS A 121 -25.22 9.23 74.59
CA LYS A 121 -25.16 8.59 75.90
C LYS A 121 -25.18 9.62 77.04
N MET A 122 -24.37 10.67 76.96
CA MET A 122 -24.35 11.72 77.98
C MET A 122 -25.67 12.50 78.07
N LEU A 123 -26.39 12.68 76.97
CA LEU A 123 -27.64 13.45 76.96
C LEU A 123 -28.88 12.67 77.39
N PHE A 124 -28.93 11.35 77.13
CA PHE A 124 -30.14 10.55 77.33
C PHE A 124 -30.01 9.45 78.40
N PHE A 125 -28.80 9.16 78.90
CA PHE A 125 -28.56 8.06 79.84
C PHE A 125 -27.83 8.47 81.13
N ASP A 126 -27.54 9.77 81.33
CA ASP A 126 -27.04 10.32 82.61
C ASP A 126 -28.16 11.00 83.44
N GLU A 127 -29.42 10.62 83.23
CA GLU A 127 -30.59 10.94 84.08
C GLU A 127 -31.15 9.64 84.69
#